data_AF-A0A6P5U134-F1
#
_entry.id   AF-A0A6P5U134-F1
#
_cell.length_a   1.000
_cell.length_b   1.000
_cell.length_c   1.000
_cell.angle_alpha   90.00
_cell.angle_beta   90.00
_cell.angle_gamma   90.00
#
_symmetry.space_group_name_H-M   'P 1'
#
loop_
_entity.id
_entity.type
_entity.pdbx_description
1 polymer ?
#
loop_
_entity_poly.entity_id
_entity_poly.type
_entity_poly.pdbx_seq_one_letter_code
_entity_poly.pdbx_strand_id
1 'polypeptide(L)'
;MENDFVEGAPSSTVDIPEFLKSFPKLSGSDSSANLDSLPSAAKVVATESHAGQTSSHYTLADMLKRSDVTSRWEDGRVVDEYRKIIRDIIELLFQLELKDIRSGNLNDGDIVIIHGRAKIPYLANPCIETKLPSYRQEFKSLVSRMLGENAAIVELVHFYGKIDHLGMTFNDLWYHPLLQSSNERYFFPLDAWLHLQYERRDTWRNMYQNVVNNDIDINTIIGKSKYKAFMLVLLKKTKREGAYKNNALGVFDYSRDILENVNKFVDKDDERISTKHEVEEELTSLFPTRLIDLYEFLYSMGISMDSLGLRRGSN
;
A
#
# COMPACT_ATOMS: atom_id res chain seq x y z
N MET A 1 -9.06 52.64 18.16
CA MET A 1 -8.95 52.16 19.55
C MET A 1 -10.23 51.38 19.80
N GLU A 2 -10.25 50.09 20.10
CA GLU A 2 -9.22 49.11 20.44
C GLU A 2 -9.84 47.73 20.16
N ASN A 3 -8.97 46.76 19.89
CA ASN A 3 -9.30 45.35 19.73
C ASN A 3 -9.89 44.77 21.01
N ASP A 4 -10.68 43.69 20.90
CA ASP A 4 -10.24 42.41 21.49
C ASP A 4 -10.98 41.21 20.88
N PHE A 5 -10.13 40.32 20.37
CA PHE A 5 -10.40 38.96 19.92
C PHE A 5 -10.57 38.06 21.15
N VAL A 6 -11.57 37.17 21.16
CA VAL A 6 -11.48 35.91 21.91
C VAL A 6 -11.89 34.77 20.98
N GLU A 7 -10.90 33.93 20.76
CA GLU A 7 -10.83 32.76 19.89
C GLU A 7 -11.50 31.57 20.59
N GLY A 8 -12.58 31.05 20.00
CA GLY A 8 -13.19 29.78 20.40
C GLY A 8 -12.80 28.70 19.40
N ALA A 9 -11.85 27.84 19.77
CA ALA A 9 -11.42 26.72 18.94
C ALA A 9 -12.59 25.72 18.71
N PRO A 10 -12.88 25.32 17.46
CA PRO A 10 -13.73 24.17 17.22
C PRO A 10 -12.94 22.89 17.50
N SER A 11 -13.36 22.17 18.54
CA SER A 11 -12.92 20.80 18.85
C SER A 11 -13.21 19.90 17.65
N SER A 12 -12.19 19.63 16.81
CA SER A 12 -12.26 18.64 15.74
C SER A 12 -12.04 17.24 16.32
N THR A 13 -13.11 16.60 16.77
CA THR A 13 -13.10 15.14 16.93
C THR A 13 -13.14 14.52 15.53
N VAL A 14 -12.01 13.99 15.08
CA VAL A 14 -11.94 13.13 13.90
C VAL A 14 -12.78 11.88 14.21
N ASP A 15 -13.85 11.68 13.46
CA ASP A 15 -14.66 10.46 13.58
C ASP A 15 -13.83 9.26 13.14
N ILE A 16 -13.47 8.43 14.11
CA ILE A 16 -12.77 7.18 13.92
C ILE A 16 -13.74 6.18 13.26
N PRO A 17 -13.40 5.56 12.10
CA PRO A 17 -14.17 4.49 11.48
C PRO A 17 -14.60 3.41 12.48
N GLU A 18 -15.84 2.94 12.37
CA GLU A 18 -16.50 2.13 13.41
C GLU A 18 -15.75 0.82 13.74
N PHE A 19 -15.02 0.25 12.78
CA PHE A 19 -14.21 -0.96 12.97
C PHE A 19 -12.93 -0.76 13.80
N LEU A 20 -12.50 0.49 14.02
CA LEU A 20 -11.34 0.83 14.86
C LEU A 20 -11.69 1.04 16.34
N LYS A 21 -12.98 1.06 16.69
CA LYS A 21 -13.46 1.28 18.07
C LYS A 21 -13.37 0.05 18.98
N SER A 22 -13.01 -1.12 18.44
CA SER A 22 -13.01 -2.41 19.13
C SER A 22 -11.68 -2.78 19.80
N PHE A 23 -10.64 -1.94 19.69
CA PHE A 23 -9.33 -2.25 20.27
C PHE A 23 -9.18 -1.71 21.72
N PRO A 24 -8.75 -2.55 22.68
CA PRO A 24 -8.44 -2.08 24.03
C PRO A 24 -7.24 -1.12 24.00
N LYS A 25 -7.39 0.07 24.58
CA LYS A 25 -6.27 0.98 24.86
C LYS A 25 -5.47 0.44 26.05
N LEU A 26 -4.18 0.14 25.85
CA LEU A 26 -3.25 -0.09 26.95
C LEU A 26 -2.35 1.13 27.13
N SER A 27 -2.34 1.58 28.39
CA SER A 27 -1.67 2.75 28.95
C SER A 27 -0.15 2.70 28.84
N GLY A 28 0.47 3.86 28.63
CA GLY A 28 1.93 4.02 28.60
C GLY A 28 2.56 4.36 29.96
N SER A 29 3.89 4.50 29.95
CA SER A 29 4.66 5.53 30.67
C SER A 29 6.14 5.53 30.22
N ASP A 30 6.66 6.74 29.95
CA ASP A 30 7.95 7.34 30.35
C ASP A 30 9.27 6.56 30.13
N SER A 31 10.38 7.11 29.59
CA SER A 31 11.00 8.42 29.89
C SER A 31 12.29 8.67 29.05
N SER A 32 12.56 9.97 28.79
CA SER A 32 13.81 10.77 28.61
C SER A 32 15.21 10.12 28.74
N ALA A 33 16.35 10.61 28.23
CA ALA A 33 16.78 11.82 27.49
C ALA A 33 18.28 11.72 27.05
N ASN A 34 18.64 12.53 26.04
CA ASN A 34 19.90 13.27 25.75
C ASN A 34 21.29 12.60 25.70
N LEU A 35 21.99 12.86 24.58
CA LEU A 35 23.34 13.44 24.59
C LEU A 35 23.71 14.14 23.26
N ASP A 36 24.24 15.35 23.41
CA ASP A 36 24.58 16.36 22.40
C ASP A 36 25.94 16.17 21.71
N SER A 37 26.08 16.86 20.56
CA SER A 37 27.25 17.63 20.04
C SER A 37 28.38 16.97 19.18
N LEU A 38 28.20 17.04 17.84
CA LEU A 38 28.99 17.71 16.74
C LEU A 38 30.49 18.12 16.95
N PRO A 39 31.26 18.52 15.88
CA PRO A 39 31.17 18.33 14.41
C PRO A 39 32.52 17.99 13.72
N SER A 40 32.52 17.66 12.42
CA SER A 40 33.47 18.25 11.45
C SER A 40 33.08 17.92 10.01
N ALA A 41 32.76 18.96 9.26
CA ALA A 41 32.50 18.93 7.84
C ALA A 41 33.79 18.83 7.00
N ALA A 42 33.61 18.31 5.79
CA ALA A 42 34.36 18.62 4.56
C ALA A 42 35.77 18.04 4.39
N LYS A 43 35.83 16.91 3.66
CA LYS A 43 36.86 16.48 2.69
C LYS A 43 36.48 15.05 2.27
N VAL A 44 36.33 14.63 1.02
CA VAL A 44 36.70 15.12 -0.31
C VAL A 44 35.77 14.41 -1.30
N VAL A 45 35.44 15.12 -2.38
CA VAL A 45 34.73 14.67 -3.57
C VAL A 45 35.47 13.51 -4.26
N ALA A 46 34.69 12.52 -4.70
CA ALA A 46 35.01 11.50 -5.70
C ALA A 46 36.12 10.50 -5.35
N THR A 47 35.72 9.40 -4.72
CA THR A 47 36.23 8.06 -5.05
C THR A 47 35.12 7.04 -4.82
N GLU A 48 34.80 6.31 -5.91
CA GLU A 48 34.34 4.92 -5.90
C GLU A 48 32.95 4.68 -5.26
N SER A 49 31.84 4.79 -5.99
CA SER A 49 31.40 3.86 -7.04
C SER A 49 31.68 2.37 -6.78
N HIS A 50 31.77 1.91 -5.53
CA HIS A 50 31.69 0.48 -5.18
C HIS A 50 31.23 0.30 -3.73
N ALA A 51 29.92 0.37 -3.50
CA ALA A 51 29.28 -0.14 -2.28
C ALA A 51 27.97 -0.81 -2.70
N GLY A 52 27.75 -2.11 -2.57
CA GLY A 52 28.63 -3.23 -2.31
C GLY A 52 27.86 -4.46 -2.75
N GLN A 53 28.29 -5.14 -3.81
CA GLN A 53 27.90 -6.52 -4.06
C GLN A 53 28.66 -7.40 -3.07
N THR A 54 28.30 -7.31 -1.78
CA THR A 54 28.63 -8.37 -0.84
C THR A 54 27.58 -9.45 -1.03
N SER A 55 28.00 -10.68 -1.31
CA SER A 55 27.13 -11.86 -1.25
C SER A 55 26.71 -12.10 0.21
N SER A 56 25.89 -11.22 0.78
CA SER A 56 25.44 -11.31 2.16
C SER A 56 24.27 -12.27 2.21
N HIS A 57 24.55 -13.55 2.40
CA HIS A 57 23.52 -14.47 2.85
C HIS A 57 23.29 -14.15 4.33
N TYR A 58 22.08 -13.74 4.69
CA TYR A 58 21.69 -13.48 6.08
C TYR A 58 20.25 -13.94 6.29
N THR A 59 19.85 -14.17 7.55
CA THR A 59 18.47 -14.56 7.86
C THR A 59 17.56 -13.34 7.99
N LEU A 60 16.25 -13.48 7.80
CA LEU A 60 15.32 -12.40 8.09
C LEU A 60 15.41 -11.93 9.55
N ALA A 61 15.70 -12.85 10.48
CA ALA A 61 15.98 -12.49 11.87
C ALA A 61 17.21 -11.58 12.02
N ASP A 62 18.28 -11.83 11.25
CA ASP A 62 19.46 -10.95 11.23
C ASP A 62 19.10 -9.57 10.66
N MET A 63 18.31 -9.52 9.58
CA MET A 63 17.82 -8.28 8.98
C MET A 63 17.07 -7.42 10.00
N LEU A 64 16.09 -8.01 10.69
CA LEU A 64 15.21 -7.30 11.62
C LEU A 64 15.96 -6.78 12.86
N LYS A 65 17.13 -7.35 13.20
CA LYS A 65 17.96 -6.92 14.33
C LYS A 65 18.87 -5.75 14.01
N ARG A 66 19.16 -5.48 12.73
CA ARG A 66 20.08 -4.40 12.41
C ARG A 66 19.41 -3.06 12.72
N SER A 67 20.04 -2.24 13.54
CA SER A 67 19.59 -0.89 13.88
C SER A 67 19.60 0.06 12.68
N ASP A 68 20.26 -0.36 11.58
CA ASP A 68 20.33 0.33 10.30
C ASP A 68 19.23 -0.07 9.33
N VAL A 69 18.24 -0.89 9.76
CA VAL A 69 17.02 -1.14 8.98
C VAL A 69 16.43 0.22 8.65
N THR A 70 16.77 0.63 7.44
CA THR A 70 16.21 1.70 6.65
C THR A 70 14.71 1.69 6.90
N SER A 71 14.16 2.86 7.22
CA SER A 71 12.75 3.04 7.56
C SER A 71 11.88 2.08 6.74
N ARG A 72 11.24 1.11 7.41
CA ARG A 72 10.36 0.11 6.76
C ARG A 72 9.22 0.74 5.94
N TRP A 73 9.04 2.05 6.14
CA TRP A 73 8.15 2.94 5.42
C TRP A 73 8.94 4.05 4.69
N GLU A 74 8.64 4.29 3.42
CA GLU A 74 9.09 5.45 2.65
C GLU A 74 7.85 6.11 2.05
N ASP A 75 7.61 7.38 2.36
CA ASP A 75 6.42 8.13 1.92
C ASP A 75 5.09 7.43 2.22
N GLY A 76 5.01 6.73 3.36
CA GLY A 76 3.82 5.96 3.75
C GLY A 76 3.67 4.61 3.05
N ARG A 77 4.71 4.14 2.34
CA ARG A 77 4.75 2.87 1.60
C ARG A 77 5.72 1.87 2.19
N VAL A 78 5.41 0.59 2.03
CA VAL A 78 6.38 -0.47 2.32
C VAL A 78 7.55 -0.34 1.34
N VAL A 79 8.76 -0.22 1.88
CA VAL A 79 9.98 -0.15 1.05
C VAL A 79 10.18 -1.42 0.24
N ASP A 80 10.87 -1.29 -0.88
CA ASP A 80 10.98 -2.34 -1.89
C ASP A 80 11.53 -3.67 -1.36
N GLU A 81 12.52 -3.63 -0.46
CA GLU A 81 13.12 -4.83 0.13
C GLU A 81 12.09 -5.63 0.95
N TYR A 82 11.38 -4.99 1.88
CA TYR A 82 10.33 -5.64 2.66
C TYR A 82 9.18 -6.14 1.78
N ARG A 83 8.76 -5.35 0.78
CA ARG A 83 7.72 -5.75 -0.17
C ARG A 83 8.08 -7.03 -0.93
N LYS A 84 9.32 -7.12 -1.45
CA LYS A 84 9.83 -8.30 -2.17
C LYS A 84 9.87 -9.54 -1.26
N ILE A 85 10.37 -9.39 -0.04
CA ILE A 85 10.44 -10.49 0.94
C ILE A 85 9.04 -11.00 1.29
N ILE A 86 8.08 -10.10 1.57
CA ILE A 86 6.70 -10.50 1.87
C ILE A 86 6.07 -11.23 0.68
N ARG A 87 6.25 -10.72 -0.54
CA ARG A 87 5.74 -11.38 -1.76
C ARG A 87 6.34 -12.78 -1.98
N ASP A 88 7.65 -12.94 -1.79
CA ASP A 88 8.32 -14.24 -1.90
C ASP A 88 7.77 -15.26 -0.88
N ILE A 89 7.50 -14.81 0.34
CA ILE A 89 6.88 -15.65 1.38
C ILE A 89 5.45 -16.02 0.99
N ILE A 90 4.65 -15.07 0.49
CA ILE A 90 3.29 -15.33 0.02
C ILE A 90 3.27 -16.37 -1.10
N GLU A 91 4.14 -16.25 -2.10
CA GLU A 91 4.22 -17.20 -3.22
C GLU A 91 4.46 -18.63 -2.71
N LEU A 92 5.34 -18.75 -1.73
CA LEU A 92 5.69 -20.01 -1.11
C LEU A 92 4.54 -20.60 -0.29
N LEU A 93 3.88 -19.79 0.53
CA LEU A 93 2.70 -20.20 1.30
C LEU A 93 1.55 -20.60 0.38
N PHE A 94 1.40 -19.92 -0.76
CA PHE A 94 0.43 -20.32 -1.78
C PHE A 94 0.74 -21.70 -2.37
N GLN A 95 2.02 -22.03 -2.63
CA GLN A 95 2.40 -23.37 -3.08
C GLN A 95 2.07 -24.46 -2.04
N LEU A 96 2.15 -24.15 -0.75
CA LEU A 96 1.74 -25.06 0.33
C LEU A 96 0.22 -25.19 0.41
N GLU A 97 -0.50 -24.08 0.27
CA GLU A 97 -1.97 -24.04 0.23
C GLU A 97 -2.52 -24.91 -0.92
N LEU A 98 -1.88 -24.88 -2.10
CA LEU A 98 -2.21 -25.75 -3.24
C LEU A 98 -1.99 -27.25 -2.96
N LYS A 99 -1.14 -27.59 -1.99
CA LYS A 99 -0.89 -28.96 -1.52
C LYS A 99 -1.74 -29.33 -0.30
N ASP A 100 -2.67 -28.46 0.09
CA ASP A 100 -3.49 -28.54 1.29
C ASP A 100 -2.68 -28.61 2.61
N ILE A 101 -1.47 -28.03 2.60
CA ILE A 101 -0.62 -27.89 3.78
C ILE A 101 -0.87 -26.50 4.38
N ARG A 102 -1.72 -26.42 5.41
CA ARG A 102 -2.21 -25.15 5.98
C ARG A 102 -1.60 -24.75 7.32
N SER A 103 -0.82 -25.64 7.93
CA SER A 103 -0.22 -25.44 9.25
C SER A 103 1.25 -25.80 9.23
N GLY A 104 2.01 -25.10 10.07
CA GLY A 104 3.46 -25.21 10.19
C GLY A 104 4.04 -23.97 10.85
N ASN A 105 5.32 -24.03 11.20
CA ASN A 105 6.02 -22.89 11.82
C ASN A 105 6.61 -22.01 10.72
N LEU A 106 6.57 -20.68 10.90
CA LEU A 106 7.21 -19.72 10.00
C LEU A 106 8.13 -18.79 10.81
N ASN A 107 9.33 -19.27 11.10
CA ASN A 107 10.31 -18.50 11.85
C ASN A 107 11.14 -17.61 10.91
N ASP A 108 11.40 -16.38 11.34
CA ASP A 108 12.30 -15.45 10.64
C ASP A 108 13.76 -15.93 10.61
N GLY A 109 14.19 -16.74 11.58
CA GLY A 109 15.49 -17.40 11.58
C GLY A 109 15.68 -18.45 10.47
N ASP A 110 14.59 -19.03 9.97
CA ASP A 110 14.60 -20.07 8.94
C ASP A 110 14.45 -19.49 7.51
N ILE A 111 14.19 -18.18 7.42
CA ILE A 111 14.04 -17.45 6.16
C ILE A 111 15.40 -16.85 5.79
N VAL A 112 16.02 -17.37 4.74
CA VAL A 112 17.31 -16.88 4.22
C VAL A 112 17.07 -15.84 3.15
N ILE A 113 17.74 -14.70 3.25
CA ILE A 113 17.73 -13.65 2.25
C ILE A 113 18.97 -13.79 1.36
N ILE A 114 18.73 -14.00 0.07
CA ILE A 114 19.77 -14.18 -0.96
C ILE A 114 19.50 -13.16 -2.07
N HIS A 115 20.42 -12.21 -2.26
CA HIS A 115 20.26 -11.10 -3.23
C HIS A 115 18.93 -10.33 -3.06
N GLY A 116 18.53 -10.05 -1.82
CA GLY A 116 17.29 -9.33 -1.50
C GLY A 116 16.00 -10.14 -1.74
N ARG A 117 16.11 -11.47 -1.92
CA ARG A 117 14.97 -12.38 -2.13
C ARG A 117 14.88 -13.40 -1.01
N ALA A 118 13.66 -13.67 -0.55
CA ALA A 118 13.43 -14.61 0.53
C ALA A 118 13.40 -16.06 0.01
N LYS A 119 14.06 -16.95 0.75
CA LYS A 119 14.07 -18.40 0.50
C LYS A 119 13.87 -19.13 1.83
N ILE A 120 13.02 -20.15 1.84
CA ILE A 120 12.84 -21.03 3.01
C ILE A 120 13.33 -22.42 2.61
N PRO A 121 14.53 -22.82 3.07
CA PRO A 121 15.15 -24.08 2.62
C PRO A 121 14.39 -25.33 3.10
N TYR A 122 13.70 -25.24 4.23
CA TYR A 122 13.07 -26.37 4.93
C TYR A 122 11.56 -26.16 5.11
N LEU A 123 10.77 -26.34 4.05
CA LEU A 123 9.32 -26.49 4.17
C LEU A 123 8.84 -27.93 3.99
N ALA A 124 9.77 -28.83 3.70
CA ALA A 124 9.50 -30.24 3.46
C ALA A 124 9.67 -31.05 4.74
N ASN A 125 8.71 -30.93 5.66
CA ASN A 125 8.25 -32.04 6.50
C ASN A 125 6.99 -31.59 7.23
N PRO A 126 5.78 -32.01 6.80
CA PRO A 126 4.59 -31.79 7.59
C PRO A 126 4.78 -32.54 8.91
N CYS A 127 5.10 -31.80 9.98
CA CYS A 127 5.12 -32.38 11.31
C CYS A 127 3.68 -32.80 11.65
N ILE A 128 3.49 -34.09 11.91
CA ILE A 128 2.24 -34.68 12.40
C ILE A 128 2.09 -34.36 13.90
N GLU A 129 2.47 -33.14 14.30
CA GLU A 129 2.20 -32.64 15.64
C GLU A 129 0.80 -32.02 15.62
N THR A 130 -0.06 -32.54 16.49
CA THR A 130 -1.50 -32.29 16.52
C THR A 130 -1.91 -30.86 16.88
N LYS A 131 -0.96 -29.90 16.97
CA LYS A 131 -1.20 -28.50 17.38
C LYS A 131 -0.29 -27.47 16.71
N LEU A 132 0.07 -27.63 15.45
CA LEU A 132 0.80 -26.57 14.74
C LEU A 132 -0.11 -25.36 14.45
N PRO A 133 0.41 -24.13 14.58
CA PRO A 133 -0.33 -22.92 14.20
C PRO A 133 -0.63 -22.93 12.70
N SER A 134 -1.67 -22.21 12.30
CA SER A 134 -1.97 -22.02 10.89
C SER A 134 -0.93 -21.10 10.24
N TYR A 135 -0.59 -21.35 8.98
CA TYR A 135 0.31 -20.46 8.24
C TYR A 135 -0.22 -19.03 8.14
N ARG A 136 -1.53 -18.80 8.22
CA ARG A 136 -2.11 -17.45 8.27
C ARG A 136 -1.72 -16.71 9.55
N GLN A 137 -1.82 -17.37 10.70
CA GLN A 137 -1.44 -16.79 12.00
C GLN A 137 0.07 -16.50 12.05
N GLU A 138 0.87 -17.46 11.60
CA GLU A 138 2.32 -17.33 11.54
C GLU A 138 2.74 -16.22 10.57
N PHE A 139 2.14 -16.17 9.37
CA PHE A 139 2.38 -15.12 8.39
C PHE A 139 1.99 -13.74 8.91
N LYS A 140 0.82 -13.60 9.53
CA LYS A 140 0.38 -12.34 10.14
C LYS A 140 1.37 -11.86 11.20
N SER A 141 1.81 -12.77 12.08
CA SER A 141 2.79 -12.48 13.12
C SER A 141 4.13 -12.05 12.54
N LEU A 142 4.58 -12.70 11.46
CA LEU A 142 5.80 -12.35 10.76
C LEU A 142 5.72 -10.96 10.11
N VAL A 143 4.66 -10.68 9.36
CA VAL A 143 4.45 -9.37 8.73
C VAL A 143 4.32 -8.27 9.79
N SER A 144 3.71 -8.56 10.95
CA SER A 144 3.69 -7.64 12.10
C SER A 144 5.09 -7.32 12.63
N ARG A 145 5.98 -8.31 12.74
CA ARG A 145 7.40 -8.03 13.11
C ARG A 145 8.11 -7.18 12.05
N MET A 146 7.86 -7.46 10.76
CA MET A 146 8.49 -6.74 9.64
C MET A 146 7.99 -5.29 9.53
N LEU A 147 6.68 -5.08 9.47
CA LEU A 147 6.07 -3.78 9.15
C LEU A 147 5.59 -3.00 10.38
N GLY A 148 5.50 -3.65 11.55
CA GLY A 148 4.92 -3.08 12.75
C GLY A 148 3.41 -2.88 12.63
N GLU A 149 2.86 -2.16 13.61
CA GLU A 149 1.47 -1.70 13.56
C GLU A 149 1.46 -0.21 13.26
N ASN A 150 0.63 0.21 12.29
CA ASN A 150 0.44 1.61 11.96
C ASN A 150 -1.00 1.86 11.49
N ALA A 151 -1.84 2.32 12.40
CA ALA A 151 -3.25 2.57 12.13
C ALA A 151 -3.49 3.71 11.13
N ALA A 152 -2.50 4.59 10.89
CA ALA A 152 -2.60 5.65 9.89
C ALA A 152 -2.49 5.12 8.46
N ILE A 153 -1.89 3.93 8.27
CA ILE A 153 -1.73 3.32 6.94
C ILE A 153 -2.91 2.38 6.71
N VAL A 154 -3.96 2.91 6.08
CA VAL A 154 -5.23 2.20 5.84
C VAL A 154 -5.01 0.87 5.11
N GLU A 155 -4.07 0.83 4.16
CA GLU A 155 -3.72 -0.39 3.43
C GLU A 155 -3.09 -1.47 4.32
N LEU A 156 -2.32 -1.09 5.35
CA LEU A 156 -1.75 -2.05 6.29
C LEU A 156 -2.83 -2.67 7.17
N VAL A 157 -3.71 -1.82 7.70
CA VAL A 157 -4.86 -2.24 8.52
C VAL A 157 -5.74 -3.20 7.72
N HIS A 158 -6.07 -2.83 6.48
CA HIS A 158 -6.85 -3.66 5.58
C HIS A 158 -6.14 -5.00 5.27
N PHE A 159 -4.83 -4.96 5.00
CA PHE A 159 -4.04 -6.17 4.74
C PHE A 159 -4.08 -7.16 5.90
N TYR A 160 -3.89 -6.71 7.14
CA TYR A 160 -3.98 -7.57 8.31
C TYR A 160 -5.37 -8.19 8.48
N GLY A 161 -6.44 -7.46 8.16
CA GLY A 161 -7.79 -8.01 8.14
C GLY A 161 -7.97 -9.08 7.06
N LYS A 162 -7.34 -8.92 5.89
CA LYS A 162 -7.42 -9.89 4.78
C LYS A 162 -6.62 -11.16 5.02
N ILE A 163 -5.53 -11.13 5.79
CA ILE A 163 -4.79 -12.35 6.14
C ILE A 163 -5.70 -13.35 6.89
N ASP A 164 -6.57 -12.85 7.78
CA ASP A 164 -7.48 -13.68 8.57
C ASP A 164 -8.71 -14.17 7.77
N HIS A 165 -8.93 -13.65 6.56
CA HIS A 165 -10.11 -13.98 5.76
C HIS A 165 -9.97 -15.35 5.07
N LEU A 166 -10.68 -16.36 5.58
CA LEU A 166 -10.57 -17.75 5.13
C LEU A 166 -10.96 -17.97 3.66
N GLY A 167 -11.80 -17.11 3.07
CA GLY A 167 -12.19 -17.19 1.66
C GLY A 167 -11.14 -16.65 0.68
N MET A 168 -10.08 -16.00 1.17
CA MET A 168 -9.07 -15.32 0.33
C MET A 168 -7.77 -16.11 0.36
N THR A 169 -7.30 -16.59 -0.78
CA THR A 169 -6.05 -17.38 -0.88
C THR A 169 -4.81 -16.53 -0.63
N PHE A 170 -3.66 -17.17 -0.40
CA PHE A 170 -2.39 -16.44 -0.38
C PHE A 170 -2.10 -15.74 -1.72
N ASN A 171 -2.49 -16.32 -2.86
CA ASN A 171 -2.31 -15.65 -4.16
C ASN A 171 -3.09 -14.33 -4.21
N ASP A 172 -4.31 -14.27 -3.67
CA ASP A 172 -5.08 -13.03 -3.63
C ASP A 172 -4.37 -11.95 -2.78
N LEU A 173 -3.73 -12.34 -1.67
CA LEU A 173 -2.95 -11.42 -0.82
C LEU A 173 -1.71 -10.87 -1.53
N TRP A 174 -1.12 -11.60 -2.47
CA TRP A 174 0.06 -11.16 -3.24
C TRP A 174 -0.22 -9.84 -4.00
N TYR A 175 -1.45 -9.69 -4.50
CA TYR A 175 -1.89 -8.54 -5.29
C TYR A 175 -2.43 -7.38 -4.46
N HIS A 176 -2.46 -7.53 -3.14
CA HIS A 176 -3.00 -6.51 -2.26
C HIS A 176 -2.28 -5.16 -2.44
N PRO A 177 -2.99 -4.01 -2.47
CA PRO A 177 -2.40 -2.69 -2.73
C PRO A 177 -1.18 -2.33 -1.86
N LEU A 178 -1.18 -2.74 -0.58
CA LEU A 178 -0.03 -2.58 0.33
C LEU A 178 1.28 -3.11 -0.26
N LEU A 179 1.20 -4.22 -1.00
CA LEU A 179 2.35 -4.90 -1.58
C LEU A 179 2.62 -4.49 -3.02
N GLN A 180 1.89 -3.54 -3.60
CA GLN A 180 2.12 -3.07 -4.97
C GLN A 180 3.23 -2.02 -5.01
N SER A 181 4.10 -2.11 -6.02
CA SER A 181 5.04 -1.05 -6.39
C SER A 181 4.31 0.15 -6.97
N SER A 182 4.92 1.34 -6.93
CA SER A 182 4.31 2.55 -7.50
C SER A 182 3.97 2.38 -8.99
N ASN A 183 4.74 1.59 -9.74
CA ASN A 183 4.44 1.28 -11.14
C ASN A 183 3.21 0.36 -11.28
N GLU A 184 3.09 -0.70 -10.47
CA GLU A 184 1.89 -1.55 -10.45
C GLU A 184 0.67 -0.75 -10.03
N ARG A 185 0.77 0.08 -8.98
CA ARG A 185 -0.31 0.96 -8.51
C ARG A 185 -0.75 1.98 -9.55
N TYR A 186 0.18 2.50 -10.35
CA TYR A 186 -0.12 3.42 -11.45
C TYR A 186 -0.95 2.73 -12.54
N PHE A 187 -0.58 1.50 -12.92
CA PHE A 187 -1.26 0.78 -14.00
C PHE A 187 -2.50 0.02 -13.56
N PHE A 188 -2.60 -0.36 -12.29
CA PHE A 188 -3.68 -1.21 -11.78
C PHE A 188 -5.09 -0.68 -12.10
N PRO A 189 -5.44 0.60 -11.90
CA PRO A 189 -6.75 1.13 -12.31
C PRO A 189 -6.98 1.10 -13.82
N LEU A 190 -5.94 1.28 -14.63
CA LEU A 190 -6.03 1.28 -16.09
C LEU A 190 -6.30 -0.14 -16.61
N ASP A 191 -5.54 -1.12 -16.11
CA ASP A 191 -5.68 -2.53 -16.47
C ASP A 191 -7.02 -3.10 -16.00
N ALA A 192 -7.43 -2.76 -14.78
CA ALA A 192 -8.74 -3.13 -14.24
C ALA A 192 -9.88 -2.53 -15.09
N TRP A 193 -9.79 -1.25 -15.46
CA TRP A 193 -10.79 -0.63 -16.33
C TRP A 193 -10.87 -1.35 -17.67
N LEU A 194 -9.73 -1.61 -18.32
CA LEU A 194 -9.68 -2.28 -19.61
C LEU A 194 -10.36 -3.65 -19.54
N HIS A 195 -10.01 -4.44 -18.52
CA HIS A 195 -10.58 -5.76 -18.29
C HIS A 195 -12.10 -5.70 -18.06
N LEU A 196 -12.58 -4.81 -17.16
CA LEU A 196 -14.00 -4.62 -16.88
C LEU A 196 -14.80 -4.19 -18.11
N GLN A 197 -14.20 -3.39 -19.00
CA GLN A 197 -14.83 -2.94 -20.25
C GLN A 197 -14.87 -4.01 -21.35
N TYR A 198 -14.02 -5.02 -21.31
CA TYR A 198 -14.12 -6.13 -22.26
C TYR A 198 -15.01 -7.26 -21.74
N GLU A 199 -14.93 -7.57 -20.45
CA GLU A 199 -15.60 -8.76 -19.90
C GLU A 199 -16.98 -8.48 -19.30
N ARG A 200 -17.30 -7.22 -18.92
CA ARG A 200 -18.51 -6.89 -18.14
C ARG A 200 -19.20 -5.58 -18.56
N ARG A 201 -19.15 -5.25 -19.86
CA ARG A 201 -19.44 -3.93 -20.47
C ARG A 201 -20.46 -2.99 -19.80
N ASP A 202 -21.58 -3.49 -19.25
CA ASP A 202 -22.69 -2.60 -18.87
C ASP A 202 -23.14 -2.67 -17.40
N THR A 203 -22.68 -3.65 -16.60
CA THR A 203 -23.17 -3.81 -15.21
C THR A 203 -22.16 -3.44 -14.14
N TRP A 204 -20.86 -3.56 -14.43
CA TRP A 204 -19.82 -3.38 -13.42
C TRP A 204 -19.83 -1.97 -12.83
N ARG A 205 -20.11 -0.93 -13.63
CA ARG A 205 -20.16 0.46 -13.13
C ARG A 205 -21.25 0.66 -12.08
N ASN A 206 -22.42 0.09 -12.30
CA ASN A 206 -23.54 0.15 -11.35
C ASN A 206 -23.22 -0.63 -10.08
N MET A 207 -22.53 -1.78 -10.21
CA MET A 207 -22.08 -2.56 -9.05
C MET A 207 -21.01 -1.80 -8.26
N TYR A 208 -20.00 -1.27 -8.96
CA TYR A 208 -18.89 -0.53 -8.37
C TYR A 208 -19.33 0.74 -7.65
N GLN A 209 -20.31 1.45 -8.23
CA GLN A 209 -20.90 2.63 -7.59
C GLN A 209 -21.46 2.33 -6.19
N ASN A 210 -21.88 1.09 -5.92
CA ASN A 210 -22.47 0.67 -4.65
C ASN A 210 -21.47 -0.08 -3.74
N VAL A 211 -20.18 -0.18 -4.10
CA VAL A 211 -19.15 -0.87 -3.30
C VAL A 211 -18.89 -0.13 -1.99
N VAL A 212 -18.94 1.21 -2.01
CA VAL A 212 -18.74 2.05 -0.83
C VAL A 212 -19.91 3.03 -0.73
N ASN A 213 -20.68 2.94 0.35
CA ASN A 213 -21.85 3.80 0.61
C ASN A 213 -21.49 5.20 1.15
N ASN A 214 -20.25 5.64 0.99
CA ASN A 214 -19.80 6.94 1.47
C ASN A 214 -19.98 8.00 0.37
N ASP A 215 -20.57 9.13 0.73
CA ASP A 215 -20.57 10.33 -0.11
C ASP A 215 -19.14 10.89 -0.12
N ILE A 216 -18.52 10.91 -1.30
CA ILE A 216 -17.14 11.37 -1.48
C ILE A 216 -17.18 12.70 -2.21
N ASP A 217 -16.95 13.81 -1.50
CA ASP A 217 -16.83 15.12 -2.14
C ASP A 217 -15.49 15.25 -2.89
N ILE A 218 -15.51 14.79 -4.14
CA ILE A 218 -14.34 14.77 -5.03
C ILE A 218 -13.78 16.19 -5.23
N ASN A 219 -14.63 17.20 -5.36
CA ASN A 219 -14.17 18.56 -5.61
C ASN A 219 -13.41 19.12 -4.41
N THR A 220 -13.96 18.96 -3.20
CA THR A 220 -13.33 19.42 -1.97
C THR A 220 -12.02 18.68 -1.70
N ILE A 221 -11.98 17.38 -1.99
CA ILE A 221 -10.75 16.57 -1.81
C ILE A 221 -9.67 17.03 -2.79
N ILE A 222 -9.96 17.10 -4.09
CA ILE A 222 -8.95 17.50 -5.09
C ILE A 222 -8.49 18.94 -4.86
N GLY A 223 -9.33 19.81 -4.28
CA GLY A 223 -8.94 21.16 -3.87
C GLY A 223 -7.78 21.21 -2.87
N LYS A 224 -7.47 20.09 -2.19
CA LYS A 224 -6.32 19.95 -1.28
C LYS A 224 -5.05 19.45 -1.96
N SER A 225 -5.10 19.19 -3.27
CA SER A 225 -3.95 18.65 -3.99
C SER A 225 -2.77 19.63 -3.99
N LYS A 226 -1.56 19.11 -3.82
CA LYS A 226 -0.33 19.90 -3.94
C LYS A 226 -0.02 20.29 -5.39
N TYR A 227 -0.60 19.59 -6.37
CA TYR A 227 -0.36 19.83 -7.78
C TYR A 227 -1.57 20.50 -8.45
N LYS A 228 -1.34 21.68 -9.03
CA LYS A 228 -2.37 22.39 -9.84
C LYS A 228 -2.90 21.53 -10.99
N ALA A 229 -2.07 20.65 -11.54
CA ALA A 229 -2.42 19.72 -12.62
C ALA A 229 -3.66 18.87 -12.30
N PHE A 230 -3.82 18.42 -11.05
CA PHE A 230 -4.97 17.61 -10.61
C PHE A 230 -6.28 18.39 -10.71
N MET A 231 -6.27 19.65 -10.25
CA MET A 231 -7.43 20.55 -10.38
C MET A 231 -7.74 20.89 -11.85
N LEU A 232 -6.71 21.04 -12.70
CA LEU A 232 -6.93 21.33 -14.12
C LEU A 232 -7.64 20.18 -14.85
N VAL A 233 -7.28 18.92 -14.56
CA VAL A 233 -7.99 17.74 -15.10
C VAL A 233 -9.46 17.76 -14.69
N LEU A 234 -9.74 18.00 -13.41
CA LEU A 234 -11.09 18.10 -12.87
C LEU A 234 -11.93 19.16 -13.60
N LEU A 235 -11.40 20.37 -13.74
CA LEU A 235 -12.08 21.49 -14.39
C LEU A 235 -12.32 21.24 -15.88
N LYS A 236 -11.36 20.65 -16.58
CA LYS A 236 -11.48 20.36 -18.02
C LYS A 236 -12.55 19.31 -18.29
N LYS A 237 -12.58 18.23 -17.52
CA LYS A 237 -13.63 17.22 -17.62
C LYS A 237 -14.99 17.82 -17.29
N THR A 238 -15.09 18.57 -16.20
CA THR A 238 -16.37 19.19 -15.78
C THR A 238 -16.95 20.11 -16.85
N LYS A 239 -16.12 20.89 -17.55
CA LYS A 239 -16.55 21.77 -18.65
C LYS A 239 -17.02 21.02 -19.90
N ARG A 240 -16.49 19.82 -20.18
CA ARG A 240 -16.78 19.06 -21.41
C ARG A 240 -17.87 18.01 -21.24
N GLU A 241 -17.87 17.33 -20.10
CA GLU A 241 -18.61 16.08 -19.88
C GLU A 241 -19.45 16.10 -18.59
N GLY A 242 -19.41 17.19 -17.82
CA GLY A 242 -20.09 17.32 -16.53
C GLY A 242 -19.28 16.79 -15.34
N ALA A 243 -19.75 17.05 -14.12
CA ALA A 243 -19.01 16.72 -12.89
C ALA A 243 -18.77 15.19 -12.72
N TYR A 244 -17.76 14.80 -11.94
CA TYR A 244 -17.66 13.41 -11.47
C TYR A 244 -18.77 13.15 -10.44
N LYS A 245 -19.17 11.88 -10.32
CA LYS A 245 -20.10 11.47 -9.27
C LYS A 245 -19.38 11.47 -7.92
N ASN A 246 -20.03 11.95 -6.86
CA ASN A 246 -19.44 11.97 -5.51
C ASN A 246 -19.48 10.59 -4.83
N ASN A 247 -18.82 9.60 -5.41
CA ASN A 247 -18.76 8.23 -4.90
C ASN A 247 -17.51 7.50 -5.43
N ALA A 248 -17.34 6.25 -5.04
CA ALA A 248 -16.20 5.42 -5.45
C ALA A 248 -16.03 5.34 -6.97
N LEU A 249 -17.13 5.26 -7.75
CA LEU A 249 -17.05 5.25 -9.21
C LEU A 249 -16.49 6.57 -9.76
N GLY A 250 -16.88 7.72 -9.21
CA GLY A 250 -16.31 8.99 -9.62
C GLY A 250 -14.82 9.11 -9.26
N VAL A 251 -14.40 8.59 -8.10
CA VAL A 251 -12.97 8.53 -7.71
C VAL A 251 -12.18 7.67 -8.69
N PHE A 252 -12.74 6.52 -9.10
CA PHE A 252 -12.12 5.64 -10.09
C PHE A 252 -12.01 6.30 -11.47
N ASP A 253 -13.10 6.90 -11.97
CA ASP A 253 -13.10 7.61 -13.25
C ASP A 253 -12.12 8.80 -13.22
N TYR A 254 -12.10 9.58 -12.14
CA TYR A 254 -11.15 10.69 -11.98
C TYR A 254 -9.70 10.21 -11.92
N SER A 255 -9.43 9.15 -11.16
CA SER A 255 -8.09 8.56 -11.06
C SER A 255 -7.57 8.13 -12.42
N ARG A 256 -8.40 7.45 -13.23
CA ARG A 256 -8.04 7.07 -14.60
C ARG A 256 -7.71 8.30 -15.45
N ASP A 257 -8.55 9.33 -15.40
CA ASP A 257 -8.34 10.54 -16.20
C ASP A 257 -7.04 11.26 -15.80
N ILE A 258 -6.66 11.24 -14.51
CA ILE A 258 -5.37 11.73 -14.04
C ILE A 258 -4.22 10.91 -14.64
N LEU A 259 -4.28 9.59 -14.52
CA LEU A 259 -3.24 8.69 -15.03
C LEU A 259 -3.03 8.82 -16.56
N GLU A 260 -4.06 9.23 -17.30
CA GLU A 260 -3.97 9.42 -18.75
C GLU A 260 -3.65 10.86 -19.18
N ASN A 261 -3.99 11.86 -18.36
CA ASN A 261 -4.07 13.25 -18.81
C ASN A 261 -3.42 14.29 -17.90
N VAL A 262 -2.83 13.92 -16.75
CA VAL A 262 -2.37 14.89 -15.73
C VAL A 262 -1.43 15.97 -16.29
N ASN A 263 -0.53 15.63 -17.21
CA ASN A 263 0.40 16.58 -17.83
C ASN A 263 -0.09 17.18 -19.16
N LYS A 264 -1.28 16.81 -19.66
CA LYS A 264 -1.80 17.30 -20.96
C LYS A 264 -2.33 18.73 -20.90
N PHE A 265 -2.71 19.20 -19.72
CA PHE A 265 -3.36 20.50 -19.53
C PHE A 265 -2.49 21.52 -18.80
N VAL A 266 -1.24 21.15 -18.50
CA VAL A 266 -0.24 22.00 -17.84
C VAL A 266 0.58 22.70 -18.91
N ASP A 267 0.68 24.03 -18.83
CA ASP A 267 1.54 24.82 -19.72
C ASP A 267 3.02 24.46 -19.50
N LYS A 268 3.87 24.72 -20.51
CA LYS A 268 5.30 24.31 -20.46
C LYS A 268 6.08 24.90 -19.27
N ASP A 269 5.58 26.01 -18.73
CA ASP A 269 6.22 26.78 -17.65
C ASP A 269 5.63 26.47 -16.26
N ASP A 270 4.58 25.63 -16.17
CA ASP A 270 3.99 25.18 -14.91
C ASP A 270 4.52 23.80 -14.47
N GLU A 271 4.40 23.50 -13.17
CA GLU A 271 4.83 22.28 -12.48
C GLU A 271 4.22 20.99 -13.09
N ARG A 272 4.85 20.50 -14.15
CA ARG A 272 4.60 19.15 -14.65
C ARG A 272 5.03 18.13 -13.61
N ILE A 273 4.18 17.13 -13.40
CA ILE A 273 4.52 16.01 -12.53
C ILE A 273 5.48 15.12 -13.28
N SER A 274 6.66 14.90 -12.72
CA SER A 274 7.79 14.34 -13.45
C SER A 274 7.76 12.81 -13.50
N THR A 275 7.14 12.17 -12.52
CA THR A 275 7.16 10.72 -12.38
C THR A 275 5.80 10.11 -12.13
N LYS A 276 5.64 8.84 -12.51
CA LYS A 276 4.46 8.03 -12.16
C LYS A 276 4.30 7.86 -10.65
N HIS A 277 5.41 7.80 -9.93
CA HIS A 277 5.44 7.70 -8.48
C HIS A 277 4.78 8.92 -7.83
N GLU A 278 5.15 10.13 -8.21
CA GLU A 278 4.53 11.37 -7.69
C GLU A 278 3.02 11.44 -7.96
N VAL A 279 2.58 11.03 -9.16
CA VAL A 279 1.15 10.97 -9.50
C VAL A 279 0.41 9.98 -8.60
N GLU A 280 1.00 8.82 -8.38
CA GLU A 280 0.40 7.76 -7.56
C GLU A 280 0.34 8.16 -6.09
N GLU A 281 1.42 8.73 -5.55
CA GLU A 281 1.46 9.19 -4.15
C GLU A 281 0.43 10.28 -3.90
N GLU A 282 0.30 11.23 -4.83
CA GLU A 282 -0.74 12.25 -4.71
C GLU A 282 -2.15 11.65 -4.75
N LEU A 283 -2.42 10.73 -5.70
CA LEU A 283 -3.72 10.07 -5.78
C LEU A 283 -4.07 9.30 -4.51
N THR A 284 -3.11 8.62 -3.90
CA THR A 284 -3.35 7.89 -2.65
C THR A 284 -3.49 8.84 -1.46
N SER A 285 -2.73 9.93 -1.41
CA SER A 285 -2.91 10.97 -0.38
C SER A 285 -4.33 11.57 -0.42
N LEU A 286 -4.85 11.82 -1.62
CA LEU A 286 -6.21 12.35 -1.81
C LEU A 286 -7.30 11.29 -1.58
N PHE A 287 -7.07 10.05 -2.02
CA PHE A 287 -8.04 8.96 -1.96
C PHE A 287 -7.41 7.68 -1.37
N PRO A 288 -7.22 7.61 -0.04
CA PRO A 288 -6.46 6.51 0.60
C PRO A 288 -7.04 5.12 0.41
N THR A 289 -8.34 4.99 0.15
CA THR A 289 -9.01 3.69 -0.06
C THR A 289 -9.12 3.29 -1.53
N ARG A 290 -8.78 4.16 -2.51
CA ARG A 290 -9.17 3.93 -3.92
C ARG A 290 -8.74 2.58 -4.48
N LEU A 291 -7.53 2.12 -4.11
CA LEU A 291 -6.99 0.85 -4.61
C LEU A 291 -7.50 -0.34 -3.79
N ILE A 292 -7.84 -0.13 -2.52
CA ILE A 292 -8.52 -1.13 -1.70
C ILE A 292 -9.91 -1.39 -2.28
N ASP A 293 -10.68 -0.33 -2.53
CA ASP A 293 -12.05 -0.42 -3.07
C ASP A 293 -12.05 -1.14 -4.42
N LEU A 294 -11.08 -0.82 -5.29
CA LEU A 294 -10.89 -1.51 -6.57
C LEU A 294 -10.50 -2.99 -6.38
N TYR A 295 -9.55 -3.26 -5.49
CA TYR A 295 -9.07 -4.61 -5.19
C TYR A 295 -10.21 -5.51 -4.67
N GLU A 296 -10.96 -5.03 -3.68
CA GLU A 296 -12.09 -5.76 -3.11
C GLU A 296 -13.19 -5.99 -4.13
N PHE A 297 -13.48 -4.98 -4.96
CA PHE A 297 -14.49 -5.12 -6.00
C PHE A 297 -14.13 -6.23 -6.99
N LEU A 298 -12.92 -6.20 -7.53
CA LEU A 298 -12.44 -7.20 -8.49
C LEU A 298 -12.46 -8.61 -7.86
N TYR A 299 -12.01 -8.73 -6.61
CA TYR A 299 -12.09 -9.99 -5.86
C TYR A 299 -13.54 -10.46 -5.71
N SER A 300 -14.47 -9.58 -5.32
CA SER A 300 -15.90 -9.91 -5.17
C SER A 300 -16.56 -10.35 -6.48
N MET A 301 -16.04 -9.88 -7.61
CA MET A 301 -16.49 -10.25 -8.96
C MET A 301 -15.88 -11.58 -9.44
N GLY A 302 -15.00 -12.20 -8.65
CA GLY A 302 -14.25 -13.40 -9.03
C GLY A 302 -13.21 -13.15 -10.12
N ILE A 303 -12.79 -11.89 -10.31
CA ILE A 303 -11.76 -11.52 -11.28
C ILE A 303 -10.40 -11.78 -10.66
N SER A 304 -9.62 -12.64 -11.31
CA SER A 304 -8.25 -12.91 -10.89
C SER A 304 -7.36 -11.71 -11.17
N MET A 305 -6.54 -11.33 -10.19
CA MET A 305 -5.57 -10.25 -10.38
C MET A 305 -4.43 -10.68 -11.33
N ASP A 306 -4.17 -11.98 -11.47
CA ASP A 306 -3.25 -12.54 -12.47
C ASP A 306 -3.68 -12.17 -13.90
N SER A 307 -5.00 -12.12 -14.19
CA SER A 307 -5.52 -11.81 -15.52
C SER A 307 -5.37 -10.33 -15.89
N LEU A 308 -5.08 -9.46 -14.93
CA LEU A 308 -4.78 -8.05 -15.17
C LEU A 308 -3.33 -7.82 -15.63
N GLY A 309 -2.49 -8.86 -15.64
CA GLY A 309 -1.12 -8.75 -16.15
C GLY A 309 -0.15 -8.02 -15.21
N LEU A 310 -0.54 -7.75 -13.97
CA LEU A 310 0.25 -7.00 -12.97
C LEU A 310 1.64 -7.61 -12.69
N ARG A 311 1.81 -8.93 -12.88
CA ARG A 311 3.12 -9.62 -12.78
C ARG A 311 4.12 -9.26 -13.90
N ARG A 312 3.70 -8.58 -14.98
CA ARG A 312 4.56 -8.33 -16.14
C ARG A 312 5.61 -7.22 -15.93
N GLY A 313 5.58 -6.51 -14.80
CA GLY A 313 6.49 -5.39 -14.52
C GLY A 313 7.56 -5.64 -13.46
N SER A 314 7.74 -6.88 -12.97
CA SER A 314 8.60 -7.19 -11.82
C SER A 314 10.06 -7.55 -12.17
N ASN A 315 10.54 -7.21 -13.37
CA ASN A 315 11.95 -7.37 -13.76
C ASN A 315 12.72 -6.07 -13.58
#